data_AF-A0A833GPJ3-F1
#
_entry.id   AF-A0A833GPJ3-F1
#
_cell.length_a   1.000
_cell.length_b   1.000
_cell.length_c   1.000
_cell.angle_alpha   90.00
_cell.angle_beta   90.00
_cell.angle_gamma   90.00
#
_symmetry.space_group_name_H-M   'P 1'
#
loop_
_entity.id
_entity.type
_entity.pdbx_description
1 polymer ?
#
loop_
_entity_poly.entity_id
_entity_poly.type
_entity_poly.pdbx_seq_one_letter_code
_entity_poly.pdbx_strand_id
1 'polypeptide(L)'
;MEKGTLSLASPELANRRTVVAMPSPILGSLRWPNRPIFPEGNPCWTYMVEGSNAQYAVAVGHTENGRPHPFEVWVLANEQPRCLGALAKTLSADMRTQDRAWLSRKLEVLEAITGSDAIDMPLGEGRLLASSNSAAIARLVQYRLKMLGVDVPEAGESSPLIDAMLPVRDAGHEGTLSWTADIKSPHAGDDFTVFLPEVETSDGVHRPIAVRLSGRYPRDLDGLAALLTMDMQIVDVAWIGMKLRKLVDYDEPMGSFFAKVPGSGATERFPSIVAYLARLIIHRYAQLGLLTSAGFPVVEMGVMVEVPGDTSNVLPVAA
;
A
#
# COMPACT_ATOMS: atom_id res chain seq x y z
N MET A 1 -8.31 -20.17 -60.66
CA MET A 1 -8.85 -19.92 -59.31
C MET A 1 -7.67 -19.92 -58.34
N GLU A 2 -7.03 -18.76 -58.16
CA GLU A 2 -5.97 -18.57 -57.17
C GLU A 2 -6.59 -18.29 -55.80
N LYS A 3 -6.14 -19.03 -54.79
CA LYS A 3 -6.46 -18.76 -53.39
C LYS A 3 -5.59 -17.59 -52.93
N GLY A 4 -6.23 -16.45 -52.65
CA GLY A 4 -5.59 -15.29 -52.05
C GLY A 4 -5.16 -15.60 -50.61
N THR A 5 -3.85 -15.55 -50.38
CA THR A 5 -3.24 -15.56 -49.06
C THR A 5 -3.58 -14.25 -48.34
N LEU A 6 -4.42 -14.30 -47.31
CA LEU A 6 -4.62 -13.21 -46.38
C LEU A 6 -3.32 -13.04 -45.57
N SER A 7 -2.55 -12.01 -45.93
CA SER A 7 -1.43 -11.51 -45.14
C SER A 7 -1.95 -11.08 -43.78
N LEU A 8 -1.56 -11.80 -42.71
CA LEU A 8 -1.76 -11.35 -41.34
C LEU A 8 -1.10 -9.97 -41.21
N ALA A 9 -1.91 -8.99 -40.82
CA ALA A 9 -1.46 -7.63 -40.56
C ALA A 9 -0.28 -7.63 -39.58
N SER A 10 0.66 -6.72 -39.82
CA SER A 10 1.87 -6.52 -39.03
C SER A 10 1.60 -6.53 -37.51
N PRO A 11 2.48 -7.14 -36.69
CA PRO A 11 2.28 -7.30 -35.23
C PRO A 11 2.35 -5.99 -34.41
N GLU A 12 2.49 -4.82 -35.05
CA GLU A 12 2.72 -3.54 -34.37
C GLU A 12 1.46 -2.85 -33.82
N LEU A 13 0.25 -3.34 -34.11
CA LEU A 13 -0.99 -2.59 -33.80
C LEU A 13 -1.67 -2.95 -32.47
N ALA A 14 -1.20 -3.95 -31.72
CA ALA A 14 -1.83 -4.36 -30.45
C ALA A 14 -1.23 -3.70 -29.19
N ASN A 15 -0.29 -2.77 -29.36
CA ASN A 15 0.69 -2.47 -28.30
C ASN A 15 0.90 -0.96 -28.06
N ARG A 16 -0.17 -0.15 -28.17
CA ARG A 16 -0.09 1.27 -27.76
C ARG A 16 -0.17 1.37 -26.24
N ARG A 17 0.96 1.06 -25.63
CA ARG A 17 1.23 1.16 -24.20
C ARG A 17 1.25 2.65 -23.81
N THR A 18 0.66 3.01 -22.68
CA THR A 18 0.91 4.33 -22.10
C THR A 18 2.38 4.38 -21.73
N VAL A 19 3.18 5.10 -22.52
CA VAL A 19 4.61 5.28 -22.25
C VAL A 19 4.78 6.39 -21.22
N VAL A 20 5.42 6.07 -20.09
CA VAL A 20 5.63 7.01 -18.99
C VAL A 20 7.12 7.34 -18.86
N ALA A 21 7.46 8.64 -18.76
CA ALA A 21 8.81 9.10 -18.50
C ALA A 21 9.18 8.91 -17.02
N MET A 22 10.39 8.44 -16.74
CA MET A 22 10.90 8.20 -15.39
C MET A 22 11.61 9.47 -14.86
N PRO A 23 11.17 10.09 -13.74
CA PRO A 23 11.92 11.15 -13.06
C PRO A 23 13.20 10.60 -12.40
N SER A 24 14.06 11.52 -11.95
CA SER A 24 15.35 11.18 -11.33
C SER A 24 15.16 10.46 -9.98
N PRO A 25 16.06 9.51 -9.61
CA PRO A 25 15.95 8.74 -8.37
C PRO A 25 15.90 9.62 -7.12
N ILE A 26 15.16 9.18 -6.11
CA ILE A 26 15.04 9.90 -4.84
C ILE A 26 15.78 9.15 -3.75
N LEU A 27 16.69 9.88 -3.10
CA LEU A 27 17.33 9.47 -1.87
C LEU A 27 16.48 9.95 -0.67
N GLY A 28 16.04 9.03 0.18
CA GLY A 28 15.87 9.31 1.62
C GLY A 28 14.55 9.88 2.16
N SER A 29 13.38 9.61 1.56
CA SER A 29 12.10 10.16 2.08
C SER A 29 11.62 9.57 3.42
N LEU A 30 12.16 8.41 3.84
CA LEU A 30 11.79 7.78 5.12
C LEU A 30 12.66 8.33 6.24
N ARG A 31 12.03 8.97 7.22
CA ARG A 31 12.68 9.27 8.50
C ARG A 31 13.05 7.99 9.25
N TRP A 32 12.18 6.98 9.18
CA TRP A 32 12.38 5.67 9.82
C TRP A 32 11.96 4.51 8.92
N PRO A 33 12.90 3.80 8.30
CA PRO A 33 12.61 2.59 7.51
C PRO A 33 11.95 1.48 8.34
N ASN A 34 12.38 1.34 9.60
CA ASN A 34 11.84 0.43 10.60
C ASN A 34 11.23 1.20 11.77
N ARG A 35 10.25 0.62 12.46
CA ARG A 35 9.62 1.25 13.63
C ARG A 35 10.69 1.40 14.74
N PRO A 36 11.07 2.61 15.17
CA PRO A 36 11.98 2.78 16.31
C PRO A 36 11.39 2.22 17.60
N ILE A 37 12.29 1.89 18.54
CA ILE A 37 11.93 1.46 19.89
C ILE A 37 11.73 2.72 20.75
N PHE A 38 10.57 2.84 21.38
CA PHE A 38 10.32 3.86 22.40
C PHE A 38 10.23 3.17 23.76
N PRO A 39 11.25 3.31 24.63
CA PRO A 39 11.25 2.68 25.95
C PRO A 39 10.03 3.07 26.80
N GLU A 40 9.61 4.34 26.72
CA GLU A 40 8.45 4.88 27.43
C GLU A 40 7.12 4.64 26.69
N GLY A 41 7.15 3.90 25.59
CA GLY A 41 6.02 3.74 24.69
C GLY A 41 5.80 4.94 23.75
N ASN A 42 4.76 4.85 22.94
CA ASN A 42 4.40 5.87 21.97
C ASN A 42 3.08 6.53 22.39
N PRO A 43 3.04 7.86 22.60
CA PRO A 43 1.80 8.58 22.85
C PRO A 43 0.77 8.40 21.71
N CYS A 44 -0.44 7.98 22.07
CA CYS A 44 -1.54 7.77 21.13
C CYS A 44 -2.82 8.45 21.60
N TRP A 45 -3.52 9.08 20.66
CA TRP A 45 -4.93 9.43 20.83
C TRP A 45 -5.79 8.28 20.31
N THR A 46 -6.76 7.84 21.10
CA THR A 46 -7.63 6.72 20.76
C THR A 46 -9.06 7.17 20.60
N TYR A 47 -9.73 6.67 19.57
CA TYR A 47 -11.13 6.93 19.28
C TYR A 47 -11.86 5.61 19.00
N MET A 48 -13.03 5.41 19.60
CA MET A 48 -13.85 4.21 19.36
C MET A 48 -14.74 4.44 18.14
N VAL A 49 -14.67 3.54 17.16
CA VAL A 49 -15.56 3.50 16.01
C VAL A 49 -16.60 2.42 16.22
N GLU A 50 -17.87 2.81 16.11
CA GLU A 50 -19.04 1.96 16.24
C GLU A 50 -19.86 2.08 14.97
N GLY A 51 -19.59 1.21 14.01
CA GLY A 51 -20.39 1.05 12.80
C GLY A 51 -21.46 -0.03 12.98
N SER A 52 -22.39 -0.11 12.03
CA SER A 52 -23.47 -1.12 12.07
C SER A 52 -22.97 -2.56 12.12
N ASN A 53 -21.78 -2.83 11.56
CA ASN A 53 -21.23 -4.19 11.40
C ASN A 53 -19.84 -4.37 12.04
N ALA A 54 -19.26 -3.33 12.66
CA ALA A 54 -17.91 -3.37 13.18
C ALA A 54 -17.74 -2.40 14.36
N GLN A 55 -17.08 -2.88 15.42
CA GLN A 55 -16.65 -2.08 16.56
C GLN A 55 -15.15 -2.25 16.75
N TYR A 56 -14.42 -1.14 16.71
CA TYR A 56 -12.97 -1.14 16.87
C TYR A 56 -12.47 0.22 17.36
N ALA A 57 -11.38 0.22 18.09
CA ALA A 57 -10.68 1.44 18.45
C ALA A 57 -9.60 1.75 17.41
N VAL A 58 -9.48 3.02 17.04
CA VAL A 58 -8.37 3.55 16.24
C VAL A 58 -7.46 4.32 17.17
N ALA A 59 -6.21 3.89 17.30
CA ALA A 59 -5.18 4.59 18.05
C ALA A 59 -4.22 5.28 17.08
N VAL A 60 -4.20 6.60 17.08
CA VAL A 60 -3.33 7.43 16.24
C VAL A 60 -2.19 7.98 17.09
N GLY A 61 -0.99 7.47 16.82
CA GLY A 61 0.24 7.82 17.50
C GLY A 61 1.03 8.91 16.80
N HIS A 62 1.69 9.74 17.60
CA HIS A 62 2.59 10.79 17.14
C HIS A 62 3.86 10.82 17.99
N THR A 63 4.94 11.32 17.42
CA THR A 63 6.20 11.55 18.13
C THR A 63 6.47 13.03 18.24
N GLU A 64 7.22 13.44 19.25
CA GLU A 64 7.58 14.83 19.47
C GLU A 64 9.10 14.95 19.55
N ASN A 65 9.67 15.73 18.62
CA ASN A 65 11.06 16.17 18.70
C ASN A 65 11.12 17.58 18.13
N GLY A 66 10.75 18.57 18.96
CA GLY A 66 10.56 19.97 18.59
C GLY A 66 9.17 20.28 18.00
N ARG A 67 8.69 19.45 17.06
CA ARG A 67 7.31 19.50 16.53
C ARG A 67 6.63 18.13 16.57
N PRO A 68 5.29 18.07 16.72
CA PRO A 68 4.54 16.84 16.52
C PRO A 68 4.80 16.26 15.13
N HIS A 69 4.95 14.94 15.06
CA HIS A 69 5.13 14.23 13.80
C HIS A 69 4.25 12.98 13.82
N PRO A 70 3.41 12.76 12.79
CA PRO A 70 2.63 11.53 12.67
C PRO A 70 3.57 10.32 12.77
N PHE A 71 3.13 9.24 13.40
CA PHE A 71 4.01 8.09 13.55
C PHE A 71 3.36 6.76 13.20
N GLU A 72 2.18 6.49 13.72
CA GLU A 72 1.48 5.24 13.41
C GLU A 72 0.00 5.33 13.68
N VAL A 73 -0.73 4.39 13.08
CA VAL A 73 -2.13 4.16 13.36
C VAL A 73 -2.33 2.67 13.59
N TRP A 74 -3.08 2.35 14.64
CA TRP A 74 -3.46 1.00 14.99
C TRP A 74 -4.96 0.86 14.96
N VAL A 75 -5.40 -0.33 14.57
CA VAL A 75 -6.78 -0.79 14.72
C VAL A 75 -6.76 -1.84 15.82
N LEU A 76 -7.57 -1.63 16.85
CA LEU A 76 -7.59 -2.43 18.06
C LEU A 76 -9.02 -2.96 18.27
N ALA A 77 -9.19 -4.27 18.15
CA ALA A 77 -10.46 -4.94 18.39
C ALA A 77 -10.24 -6.41 18.72
N ASN A 78 -11.19 -7.01 19.45
CA ASN A 78 -11.21 -8.47 19.64
C ASN A 78 -11.51 -9.19 18.32
N GLU A 79 -12.44 -8.64 17.53
CA GLU A 79 -12.79 -9.10 16.18
C GLU A 79 -12.62 -7.93 15.21
N GLN A 80 -11.38 -7.68 14.80
CA GLN A 80 -11.10 -6.61 13.84
C GLN A 80 -11.70 -6.95 12.47
N PRO A 81 -12.27 -5.96 11.73
CA PRO A 81 -12.59 -6.14 10.33
C PRO A 81 -11.34 -6.64 9.57
N ARG A 82 -11.52 -7.72 8.79
CA ARG A 82 -10.42 -8.30 8.00
C ARG A 82 -9.85 -7.24 7.07
N CYS A 83 -8.54 -7.31 6.84
CA CYS A 83 -7.70 -6.43 6.03
C CYS A 83 -7.49 -5.02 6.60
N LEU A 84 -8.32 -4.57 7.54
CA LEU A 84 -8.24 -3.23 8.11
C LEU A 84 -6.94 -2.98 8.89
N GLY A 85 -6.46 -3.98 9.64
CA GLY A 85 -5.16 -3.89 10.32
C GLY A 85 -3.97 -3.83 9.36
N ALA A 86 -4.05 -4.47 8.18
CA ALA A 86 -3.02 -4.37 7.15
C ALA A 86 -2.99 -3.00 6.48
N LEU A 87 -4.16 -2.39 6.28
CA LEU A 87 -4.29 -1.00 5.86
C LEU A 87 -3.61 -0.08 6.89
N ALA A 88 -3.94 -0.23 8.18
CA ALA A 88 -3.34 0.57 9.26
C ALA A 88 -1.81 0.39 9.35
N LYS A 89 -1.32 -0.85 9.20
CA LYS A 89 0.12 -1.17 9.14
C LYS A 89 0.81 -0.48 7.95
N THR A 90 0.16 -0.45 6.80
CA THR A 90 0.67 0.18 5.57
C THR A 90 0.71 1.70 5.73
N LEU A 91 -0.41 2.30 6.16
CA LEU A 91 -0.53 3.74 6.44
C LEU A 91 0.45 4.21 7.52
N SER A 92 0.70 3.39 8.55
CA SER A 92 1.73 3.69 9.55
C SER A 92 3.13 3.83 8.95
N ALA A 93 3.45 3.11 7.88
CA ALA A 93 4.73 3.32 7.20
C ALA A 93 4.76 4.67 6.45
N ASP A 94 3.61 5.15 5.96
CA ASP A 94 3.49 6.49 5.33
C ASP A 94 3.52 7.62 6.35
N MET A 95 2.92 7.42 7.53
CA MET A 95 2.97 8.39 8.62
C MET A 95 4.39 8.68 9.10
N ARG A 96 5.33 7.74 8.94
CA ARG A 96 6.75 7.90 9.31
C ARG A 96 7.59 8.62 8.25
N THR A 97 6.99 9.03 7.14
CA THR A 97 7.67 9.84 6.11
C THR A 97 7.72 11.29 6.56
N GLN A 98 8.71 12.05 6.10
CA GLN A 98 8.72 13.50 6.30
C GLN A 98 7.84 14.25 5.29
N ASP A 99 7.17 13.52 4.39
CA ASP A 99 6.40 14.08 3.29
C ASP A 99 4.92 14.22 3.70
N ARG A 100 4.56 15.38 4.24
CA ARG A 100 3.17 15.67 4.64
C ARG A 100 2.22 15.73 3.44
N ALA A 101 2.69 16.15 2.27
CA ALA A 101 1.88 16.17 1.05
C ALA A 101 1.54 14.73 0.61
N TRP A 102 2.49 13.80 0.69
CA TRP A 102 2.27 12.38 0.49
C TRP A 102 1.25 11.80 1.46
N LEU A 103 1.43 12.03 2.77
CA LEU A 103 0.49 11.53 3.78
C LEU A 103 -0.92 12.10 3.55
N SER A 104 -1.03 13.40 3.27
CA SER A 104 -2.31 14.04 2.97
C SER A 104 -2.98 13.39 1.76
N ARG A 105 -2.24 13.17 0.67
CA ARG A 105 -2.76 12.48 -0.53
C ARG A 105 -3.21 11.05 -0.26
N LYS A 106 -2.48 10.30 0.57
CA LYS A 106 -2.87 8.93 0.98
C LYS A 106 -4.19 8.96 1.77
N LEU A 107 -4.36 9.93 2.66
CA LEU A 107 -5.58 10.10 3.45
C LEU A 107 -6.78 10.50 2.57
N GLU A 108 -6.58 11.41 1.59
CA GLU A 108 -7.62 11.76 0.60
C GLU A 108 -8.12 10.54 -0.18
N VAL A 109 -7.21 9.70 -0.65
CA VAL A 109 -7.56 8.49 -1.42
C VAL A 109 -8.32 7.48 -0.54
N LEU A 110 -7.93 7.32 0.72
CA LEU A 110 -8.65 6.47 1.66
C LEU A 110 -10.03 7.02 2.02
N GLU A 111 -10.15 8.34 2.19
CA GLU A 111 -11.42 9.02 2.46
C GLU A 111 -12.42 8.84 1.31
N ALA A 112 -11.93 8.78 0.06
CA ALA A 112 -12.75 8.55 -1.11
C ALA A 112 -13.28 7.11 -1.25
N ILE A 113 -12.81 6.16 -0.43
CA ILE A 113 -13.26 4.77 -0.50
C ILE A 113 -14.70 4.67 0.02
N THR A 114 -15.61 4.36 -0.89
CA THR A 114 -17.03 4.13 -0.58
C THR A 114 -17.29 2.69 -0.19
N GLY A 115 -18.16 2.48 0.79
CA GLY A 115 -18.66 1.16 1.18
C GLY A 115 -20.15 1.19 1.50
N SER A 116 -20.60 0.17 2.20
CA SER A 116 -21.99 0.03 2.66
C SER A 116 -22.18 0.28 4.16
N ASP A 117 -21.14 0.74 4.85
CA ASP A 117 -21.24 1.06 6.27
C ASP A 117 -21.93 2.40 6.48
N ALA A 118 -22.54 2.56 7.65
CA ALA A 118 -23.11 3.82 8.11
C ALA A 118 -22.42 4.22 9.41
N ILE A 119 -21.25 4.86 9.29
CA ILE A 119 -20.52 5.40 10.44
C ILE A 119 -20.89 6.87 10.57
N ASP A 120 -21.65 7.18 11.62
CA ASP A 120 -22.07 8.54 11.93
C ASP A 120 -21.93 8.79 13.45
N MET A 121 -20.80 9.36 13.84
CA MET A 121 -20.42 9.51 15.25
C MET A 121 -19.95 10.94 15.58
N PRO A 122 -20.10 11.41 16.83
CA PRO A 122 -19.56 12.71 17.24
C PRO A 122 -18.02 12.75 17.15
N LEU A 123 -17.45 13.78 16.53
CA LEU A 123 -16.00 13.95 16.43
C LEU A 123 -15.61 15.40 16.72
N GLY A 124 -15.19 15.67 17.95
CA GLY A 124 -15.00 17.03 18.44
C GLY A 124 -16.31 17.83 18.36
N GLU A 125 -16.25 19.00 17.74
CA GLU A 125 -17.44 19.82 17.44
C GLU A 125 -18.20 19.37 16.19
N GLY A 126 -17.61 18.46 15.40
CA GLY A 126 -18.17 17.93 14.17
C GLY A 126 -18.69 16.50 14.27
N ARG A 127 -18.76 15.83 13.12
CA ARG A 127 -19.18 14.43 13.02
C ARG A 127 -18.21 13.64 12.15
N LEU A 128 -17.89 12.43 12.57
CA LEU A 128 -17.29 11.40 11.73
C LEU A 128 -18.39 10.80 10.86
N LEU A 129 -18.45 11.23 9.61
CA LEU A 129 -19.31 10.62 8.58
C LEU A 129 -18.43 9.76 7.67
N ALA A 130 -18.69 8.46 7.57
CA ALA A 130 -17.96 7.59 6.66
C ALA A 130 -18.83 6.43 6.19
N SER A 131 -18.66 6.05 4.91
CA SER A 131 -19.33 4.89 4.32
C SER A 131 -18.46 3.62 4.28
N SER A 132 -17.22 3.71 4.76
CA SER A 132 -16.29 2.59 4.88
C SER A 132 -15.35 2.79 6.09
N ASN A 133 -14.79 1.70 6.63
CA ASN A 133 -13.79 1.79 7.69
C ASN A 133 -12.50 2.46 7.21
N SER A 134 -12.15 2.30 5.93
CA SER A 134 -11.00 2.98 5.30
C SER A 134 -11.15 4.50 5.38
N ALA A 135 -12.33 5.01 5.01
CA ALA A 135 -12.63 6.44 5.10
C ALA A 135 -12.72 6.92 6.56
N ALA A 136 -13.25 6.09 7.46
CA ALA A 136 -13.29 6.41 8.89
C ALA A 136 -11.87 6.56 9.48
N ILE A 137 -10.96 5.62 9.20
CA ILE A 137 -9.55 5.71 9.61
C ILE A 137 -8.91 6.98 9.05
N ALA A 138 -9.11 7.27 7.76
CA ALA A 138 -8.54 8.47 7.14
C ALA A 138 -8.97 9.74 7.87
N ARG A 139 -10.28 9.90 8.11
CA ARG A 139 -10.85 11.06 8.82
C ARG A 139 -10.38 11.17 10.26
N LEU A 140 -10.22 10.05 10.98
CA LEU A 140 -9.70 10.05 12.34
C LEU A 140 -8.22 10.43 12.39
N VAL A 141 -7.41 9.96 11.44
CA VAL A 141 -6.01 10.37 11.32
C VAL A 141 -5.95 11.87 10.99
N GLN A 142 -6.65 12.34 9.97
CA GLN A 142 -6.74 13.77 9.61
C GLN A 142 -7.15 14.63 10.81
N TYR A 143 -8.18 14.22 11.55
CA TYR A 143 -8.64 14.92 12.75
C TYR A 143 -7.53 15.01 13.81
N ARG A 144 -6.82 13.91 14.06
CA ARG A 144 -5.69 13.93 14.99
C ARG A 144 -4.56 14.83 14.49
N LEU A 145 -4.25 14.84 13.19
CA LEU A 145 -3.24 15.73 12.64
C LEU A 145 -3.63 17.21 12.82
N LYS A 146 -4.91 17.54 12.67
CA LYS A 146 -5.44 18.88 12.91
C LYS A 146 -5.34 19.28 14.38
N MET A 147 -5.64 18.36 15.31
CA MET A 147 -5.43 18.60 16.74
C MET A 147 -3.97 18.90 17.08
N LEU A 148 -3.03 18.32 16.34
CA LEU A 148 -1.58 18.50 16.51
C LEU A 148 -1.05 19.71 15.73
N GLY A 149 -1.86 20.37 14.90
CA GLY A 149 -1.44 21.51 14.06
C GLY A 149 -0.49 21.12 12.92
N VAL A 150 -0.57 19.88 12.42
CA VAL A 150 0.34 19.35 11.37
C VAL A 150 -0.38 18.74 10.18
N ASP A 151 -1.68 19.01 10.04
CA ASP A 151 -2.54 18.53 8.94
C ASP A 151 -2.22 19.17 7.58
N VAL A 152 -1.72 20.40 7.58
CA VAL A 152 -1.39 21.14 6.35
C VAL A 152 0.12 21.14 6.12
N PRO A 153 0.60 20.74 4.93
CA PRO A 153 1.99 20.94 4.52
C PRO A 153 2.35 22.43 4.50
N GLU A 154 3.55 22.78 4.95
CA GLU A 154 4.00 24.18 4.92
C GLU A 154 4.35 24.62 3.49
N ALA A 155 4.19 25.91 3.20
CA ALA A 155 4.56 26.45 1.90
C ALA A 155 6.06 26.24 1.62
N GLY A 156 6.38 25.57 0.53
CA GLY A 156 7.76 25.24 0.15
C GLY A 156 8.35 24.02 0.87
N GLU A 157 7.55 23.27 1.64
CA GLU A 157 7.98 21.98 2.19
C GLU A 157 8.27 20.98 1.06
N SER A 158 9.38 20.25 1.20
CA SER A 158 9.77 19.22 0.24
C SER A 158 8.79 18.05 0.23
N SER A 159 8.35 17.65 -0.95
CA SER A 159 7.45 16.51 -1.15
C SER A 159 8.08 15.45 -2.07
N PRO A 160 9.21 14.84 -1.66
CA PRO A 160 9.96 13.94 -2.52
C PRO A 160 9.11 12.77 -3.03
N LEU A 161 8.24 12.17 -2.22
CA LEU A 161 7.41 11.05 -2.71
C LEU A 161 6.39 11.51 -3.75
N ILE A 162 5.83 12.71 -3.60
CA ILE A 162 4.99 13.32 -4.64
C ILE A 162 5.79 13.56 -5.92
N ASP A 163 7.01 14.10 -5.80
CA ASP A 163 7.88 14.40 -6.94
C ASP A 163 8.37 13.12 -7.66
N ALA A 164 8.46 11.99 -6.96
CA ALA A 164 8.78 10.67 -7.52
C ALA A 164 7.59 9.93 -8.12
N MET A 165 6.37 10.48 -8.07
CA MET A 165 5.23 9.82 -8.67
C MET A 165 5.39 9.79 -10.20
N LEU A 166 5.21 8.60 -10.77
CA LEU A 166 5.03 8.42 -12.19
C LEU A 166 3.84 9.28 -12.64
N PRO A 167 3.97 10.03 -13.76
CA PRO A 167 2.84 10.70 -14.38
C PRO A 167 1.95 9.65 -15.07
N VAL A 168 1.26 8.84 -14.27
CA VAL A 168 0.33 7.82 -14.74
C VAL A 168 -0.92 8.52 -15.25
N ARG A 169 -1.19 8.38 -16.54
CA ARG A 169 -2.45 8.82 -17.16
C ARG A 169 -3.41 7.65 -17.20
N ASP A 170 -4.69 7.94 -17.11
CA ASP A 170 -5.71 6.93 -17.39
C ASP A 170 -5.49 6.35 -18.79
N ALA A 171 -5.64 5.04 -18.91
CA ALA A 171 -5.45 4.33 -20.16
C ALA A 171 -6.45 4.75 -21.26
N GLY A 172 -7.50 5.49 -20.91
CA GLY A 172 -8.52 5.95 -21.84
C GLY A 172 -9.25 4.81 -22.54
N HIS A 173 -9.68 5.05 -23.78
CA HIS A 173 -10.39 4.06 -24.60
C HIS A 173 -9.46 2.99 -25.21
N GLU A 174 -8.17 3.27 -25.30
CA GLU A 174 -7.16 2.32 -25.82
C GLU A 174 -6.90 1.18 -24.82
N GLY A 175 -7.17 1.42 -23.54
CA GLY A 175 -6.96 0.42 -22.48
C GLY A 175 -5.49 0.18 -22.17
N THR A 176 -5.24 -0.77 -21.27
CA THR A 176 -3.87 -1.16 -20.91
C THR A 176 -3.79 -2.66 -20.61
N LEU A 177 -2.58 -3.22 -20.73
CA LEU A 177 -2.32 -4.59 -20.33
C LEU A 177 -2.44 -4.71 -18.81
N SER A 178 -2.94 -5.85 -18.35
CA SER A 178 -3.04 -6.16 -16.93
C SER A 178 -2.67 -7.61 -16.70
N TRP A 179 -1.74 -7.84 -15.79
CA TRP A 179 -1.54 -9.17 -15.24
C TRP A 179 -2.69 -9.49 -14.27
N THR A 180 -3.12 -10.75 -14.22
CA THR A 180 -4.26 -11.16 -13.40
C THR A 180 -4.01 -12.49 -12.69
N ALA A 181 -4.51 -12.63 -11.46
CA ALA A 181 -4.50 -13.89 -10.73
C ALA A 181 -5.73 -14.04 -9.83
N ASP A 182 -6.16 -15.28 -9.63
CA ASP A 182 -7.28 -15.60 -8.75
C ASP A 182 -6.79 -15.95 -7.34
N ILE A 183 -7.54 -15.48 -6.34
CA ILE A 183 -7.33 -15.76 -4.92
C ILE A 183 -8.60 -16.43 -4.40
N LYS A 184 -8.43 -17.65 -3.88
CA LYS A 184 -9.51 -18.45 -3.32
C LYS A 184 -9.14 -18.90 -1.91
N SER A 185 -9.91 -18.43 -0.93
CA SER A 185 -9.84 -18.87 0.46
C SER A 185 -11.18 -19.51 0.86
N PRO A 186 -11.33 -20.84 0.69
CA PRO A 186 -12.62 -21.50 0.90
C PRO A 186 -13.19 -21.35 2.32
N HIS A 187 -12.32 -21.30 3.33
CA HIS A 187 -12.74 -21.20 4.73
C HIS A 187 -13.41 -19.86 5.03
N ALA A 188 -12.82 -18.77 4.54
CA ALA A 188 -13.34 -17.42 4.73
C ALA A 188 -14.36 -16.99 3.65
N GLY A 189 -14.54 -17.83 2.62
CA GLY A 189 -15.45 -17.57 1.50
C GLY A 189 -14.94 -16.52 0.51
N ASP A 190 -13.65 -16.22 0.51
CA ASP A 190 -13.05 -15.28 -0.44
C ASP A 190 -12.84 -15.97 -1.80
N ASP A 191 -13.33 -15.35 -2.86
CA ASP A 191 -13.16 -15.77 -4.25
C ASP A 191 -13.14 -14.52 -5.14
N PHE A 192 -11.93 -14.08 -5.49
CA PHE A 192 -11.74 -12.83 -6.21
C PHE A 192 -10.49 -12.86 -7.10
N THR A 193 -10.48 -11.99 -8.09
CA THR A 193 -9.37 -11.81 -9.02
C THR A 193 -8.67 -10.49 -8.71
N VAL A 194 -7.34 -10.54 -8.61
CA VAL A 194 -6.49 -9.34 -8.61
C VAL A 194 -6.08 -9.02 -10.05
N PHE A 195 -6.13 -7.74 -10.38
CA PHE A 195 -5.65 -7.18 -11.62
C PHE A 195 -4.53 -6.19 -11.29
N LEU A 196 -3.41 -6.31 -11.98
CA LEU A 196 -2.28 -5.41 -11.93
C LEU A 196 -2.12 -4.76 -13.30
N PRO A 197 -2.83 -3.64 -13.58
CA PRO A 197 -2.62 -2.85 -14.78
C PRO A 197 -1.16 -2.40 -14.87
N GLU A 198 -0.59 -2.50 -16.06
CA GLU A 198 0.82 -2.21 -16.33
C GLU A 198 0.96 -1.06 -17.32
N VAL A 199 2.03 -0.31 -17.22
CA VAL A 199 2.45 0.66 -18.23
C VAL A 199 3.83 0.28 -18.74
N GLU A 200 4.16 0.73 -19.93
CA GLU A 200 5.54 0.63 -20.42
C GLU A 200 6.28 1.91 -20.07
N THR A 201 7.49 1.79 -19.54
CA THR A 201 8.35 2.95 -19.35
C THR A 201 8.99 3.34 -20.68
N SER A 202 9.57 4.55 -20.77
CA SER A 202 10.37 4.97 -21.93
C SER A 202 11.50 3.99 -22.31
N ASP A 203 11.93 3.17 -21.35
CA ASP A 203 13.01 2.19 -21.51
C ASP A 203 12.49 0.81 -21.96
N GLY A 204 11.20 0.69 -22.28
CA GLY A 204 10.57 -0.55 -22.77
C GLY A 204 10.20 -1.55 -21.66
N VAL A 205 10.35 -1.17 -20.39
CA VAL A 205 10.08 -2.05 -19.25
C VAL A 205 8.61 -1.94 -18.85
N HIS A 206 7.96 -3.09 -18.63
CA HIS A 206 6.59 -3.13 -18.09
C HIS A 206 6.60 -2.94 -16.59
N ARG A 207 5.69 -2.13 -16.07
CA ARG A 207 5.58 -1.86 -14.64
C ARG A 207 4.12 -1.85 -14.18
N PRO A 208 3.76 -2.63 -13.15
CA PRO A 208 2.46 -2.52 -12.51
C PRO A 208 2.29 -1.15 -11.84
N ILE A 209 1.17 -0.48 -12.09
CA ILE A 209 0.87 0.88 -11.59
C ILE A 209 -0.31 0.94 -10.63
N ALA A 210 -0.99 -0.19 -10.44
CA ALA A 210 -2.24 -0.25 -9.72
C ALA A 210 -2.55 -1.65 -9.22
N VAL A 211 -3.32 -1.72 -8.13
CA VAL A 211 -4.03 -2.91 -7.69
C VAL A 211 -5.52 -2.67 -7.92
N ARG A 212 -6.18 -3.58 -8.63
CA ARG A 212 -7.64 -3.59 -8.78
C ARG A 212 -8.16 -4.97 -8.42
N LEU A 213 -9.34 -5.03 -7.84
CA LEU A 213 -9.92 -6.24 -7.26
C LEU A 213 -11.35 -6.44 -7.77
N SER A 214 -11.71 -7.66 -8.13
CA SER A 214 -13.07 -8.01 -8.53
C SER A 214 -13.49 -9.35 -7.94
N GLY A 215 -14.71 -9.43 -7.41
CA GLY A 215 -15.27 -10.64 -6.82
C GLY A 215 -15.67 -10.47 -5.35
N ARG A 216 -15.59 -11.57 -4.60
CA ARG A 216 -15.96 -11.65 -3.18
C ARG A 216 -14.70 -11.62 -2.31
N TYR A 217 -14.54 -10.53 -1.57
CA TYR A 217 -13.44 -10.29 -0.62
C TYR A 217 -13.89 -9.28 0.44
N PRO A 218 -13.16 -9.15 1.58
CA PRO A 218 -13.46 -8.14 2.60
C PRO A 218 -13.29 -6.72 2.04
N ARG A 219 -14.28 -5.86 2.21
CA ARG A 219 -14.29 -4.52 1.59
C ARG A 219 -13.18 -3.59 2.08
N ASP A 220 -12.66 -3.82 3.28
CA ASP A 220 -11.51 -3.05 3.78
C ASP A 220 -10.21 -3.31 3.00
N LEU A 221 -10.17 -4.38 2.19
CA LEU A 221 -9.08 -4.63 1.26
C LEU A 221 -9.02 -3.56 0.16
N ASP A 222 -10.13 -2.86 -0.14
CA ASP A 222 -10.17 -1.78 -1.13
C ASP A 222 -9.28 -0.60 -0.71
N GLY A 223 -9.27 -0.24 0.58
CA GLY A 223 -8.38 0.80 1.10
C GLY A 223 -6.91 0.39 1.04
N LEU A 224 -6.57 -0.88 1.34
CA LEU A 224 -5.21 -1.38 1.17
C LEU A 224 -4.78 -1.36 -0.31
N ALA A 225 -5.65 -1.79 -1.23
CA ALA A 225 -5.39 -1.76 -2.67
C ALA A 225 -5.18 -0.33 -3.19
N ALA A 226 -5.92 0.64 -2.64
CA ALA A 226 -5.75 2.05 -2.97
C ALA A 226 -4.41 2.62 -2.48
N LEU A 227 -3.99 2.27 -1.24
CA LEU A 227 -2.67 2.63 -0.73
C LEU A 227 -1.55 2.02 -1.59
N LEU A 228 -1.62 0.71 -1.86
CA LEU A 228 -0.63 0.01 -2.68
C LEU A 228 -0.59 0.55 -4.11
N THR A 229 -1.74 0.94 -4.68
CA THR A 229 -1.80 1.61 -5.98
C THR A 229 -0.95 2.87 -5.99
N MET A 230 -1.08 3.73 -4.97
CA MET A 230 -0.20 4.91 -4.88
C MET A 230 1.27 4.52 -4.70
N ASP A 231 1.56 3.50 -3.89
CA ASP A 231 2.95 3.04 -3.67
C ASP A 231 3.60 2.50 -4.96
N MET A 232 2.82 1.85 -5.84
CA MET A 232 3.29 1.36 -7.15
C MET A 232 3.66 2.48 -8.11
N GLN A 233 3.08 3.67 -7.93
CA GLN A 233 3.31 4.85 -8.75
C GLN A 233 4.61 5.57 -8.36
N ILE A 234 5.23 5.26 -7.23
CA ILE A 234 6.57 5.77 -6.90
C ILE A 234 7.59 5.11 -7.82
N VAL A 235 8.46 5.92 -8.44
CA VAL A 235 9.45 5.49 -9.43
C VAL A 235 10.44 4.46 -8.91
N ASP A 236 10.92 4.63 -7.68
CA ASP A 236 11.78 3.64 -7.06
C ASP A 236 10.96 2.42 -6.60
N VAL A 237 11.22 1.26 -7.23
CA VAL A 237 10.58 -0.01 -6.89
C VAL A 237 10.92 -0.50 -5.47
N ALA A 238 12.00 0.00 -4.86
CA ALA A 238 12.33 -0.30 -3.48
C ALA A 238 11.21 0.14 -2.51
N TRP A 239 10.49 1.20 -2.86
CA TRP A 239 9.36 1.71 -2.08
C TRP A 239 8.24 0.67 -1.95
N ILE A 240 7.67 0.25 -3.08
CA ILE A 240 6.62 -0.77 -3.10
C ILE A 240 7.15 -2.11 -2.58
N GLY A 241 8.39 -2.48 -2.91
CA GLY A 241 9.02 -3.69 -2.38
C GLY A 241 9.05 -3.70 -0.85
N MET A 242 9.44 -2.59 -0.21
CA MET A 242 9.42 -2.45 1.25
C MET A 242 8.02 -2.62 1.82
N LYS A 243 7.00 -2.00 1.22
CA LYS A 243 5.61 -2.12 1.68
C LYS A 243 5.13 -3.57 1.62
N LEU A 244 5.36 -4.24 0.49
CA LEU A 244 4.95 -5.64 0.29
C LEU A 244 5.66 -6.59 1.26
N ARG A 245 6.97 -6.41 1.49
CA ARG A 245 7.72 -7.22 2.48
C ARG A 245 7.18 -7.09 3.91
N LYS A 246 6.53 -5.97 4.27
CA LYS A 246 5.85 -5.84 5.58
C LYS A 246 4.51 -6.58 5.64
N LEU A 247 3.98 -7.02 4.50
CA LEU A 247 2.68 -7.67 4.36
C LEU A 247 2.78 -9.19 4.10
N VAL A 248 3.91 -9.71 3.61
CA VAL A 248 4.05 -11.14 3.21
C VAL A 248 3.77 -12.14 4.33
N ASP A 249 3.95 -11.74 5.58
CA ASP A 249 3.68 -12.57 6.77
C ASP A 249 2.60 -11.92 7.67
N TYR A 250 1.77 -11.03 7.10
CA TYR A 250 0.67 -10.42 7.85
C TYR A 250 -0.37 -11.48 8.20
N ASP A 251 -0.58 -11.68 9.49
CA ASP A 251 -1.53 -12.65 10.01
C ASP A 251 -2.88 -12.02 10.31
N GLU A 252 -3.93 -12.82 10.08
CA GLU A 252 -5.30 -12.46 10.40
C GLU A 252 -5.97 -13.58 11.17
N PRO A 253 -6.77 -13.26 12.22
CA PRO A 253 -7.56 -14.26 12.91
C PRO A 253 -8.42 -15.05 11.92
N MET A 254 -8.22 -16.38 11.90
CA MET A 254 -8.91 -17.31 10.98
C MET A 254 -8.74 -16.97 9.48
N GLY A 255 -7.73 -16.18 9.12
CA GLY A 255 -7.46 -15.78 7.74
C GLY A 255 -6.58 -16.75 6.95
N SER A 256 -5.94 -17.70 7.64
CA SER A 256 -4.95 -18.56 7.02
C SER A 256 -5.57 -19.61 6.09
N PHE A 257 -4.93 -19.88 4.96
CA PHE A 257 -5.42 -20.84 3.95
C PHE A 257 -4.26 -21.43 3.15
N PHE A 258 -4.51 -22.55 2.45
CA PHE A 258 -3.53 -23.14 1.54
C PHE A 258 -3.67 -22.55 0.15
N ALA A 259 -2.55 -22.15 -0.46
CA ALA A 259 -2.50 -21.68 -1.84
C ALA A 259 -1.20 -22.11 -2.53
N LYS A 260 -1.18 -22.00 -3.86
CA LYS A 260 0.03 -22.30 -4.64
C LYS A 260 1.05 -21.20 -4.46
N VAL A 261 2.28 -21.58 -4.12
CA VAL A 261 3.42 -20.67 -4.09
C VAL A 261 3.71 -20.18 -5.51
N PRO A 262 3.65 -18.86 -5.76
CA PRO A 262 3.89 -18.31 -7.08
C PRO A 262 5.29 -18.71 -7.61
N GLY A 263 5.32 -19.36 -8.77
CA GLY A 263 6.57 -19.75 -9.45
C GLY A 263 7.16 -21.11 -9.08
N SER A 264 6.73 -21.79 -8.00
CA SER A 264 7.26 -23.10 -7.63
C SER A 264 6.29 -24.27 -7.83
N GLY A 265 4.99 -23.97 -8.02
CA GLY A 265 3.94 -24.98 -8.18
C GLY A 265 3.61 -25.75 -6.89
N ALA A 266 4.41 -25.57 -5.83
CA ALA A 266 4.15 -26.12 -4.51
C ALA A 266 2.93 -25.45 -3.88
N THR A 267 2.29 -26.12 -2.93
CA THR A 267 1.20 -25.56 -2.12
C THR A 267 1.71 -25.37 -0.70
N GLU A 268 1.50 -24.20 -0.13
CA GLU A 268 1.86 -23.89 1.26
C GLU A 268 0.72 -23.15 1.97
N ARG A 269 0.83 -23.04 3.30
CA ARG A 269 -0.11 -22.27 4.11
C ARG A 269 0.32 -20.81 4.16
N PHE A 270 -0.58 -19.92 3.74
CA PHE A 270 -0.44 -18.48 3.91
C PHE A 270 -1.24 -18.01 5.13
N PRO A 271 -0.78 -17.00 5.87
CA PRO A 271 -1.43 -16.54 7.10
C PRO A 271 -2.67 -15.68 6.84
N SER A 272 -2.76 -15.03 5.68
CA SER A 272 -3.92 -14.23 5.28
C SER A 272 -4.01 -14.03 3.77
N ILE A 273 -5.15 -13.54 3.27
CA ILE A 273 -5.30 -13.13 1.87
C ILE A 273 -4.40 -11.93 1.54
N VAL A 274 -4.09 -11.08 2.52
CA VAL A 274 -3.16 -9.95 2.37
C VAL A 274 -1.74 -10.45 2.11
N ALA A 275 -1.29 -11.44 2.90
CA ALA A 275 0.02 -12.06 2.73
C ALA A 275 0.16 -12.71 1.36
N TYR A 276 -0.86 -13.45 0.93
CA TYR A 276 -0.87 -14.08 -0.39
C TYR A 276 -0.92 -13.06 -1.54
N LEU A 277 -1.73 -12.00 -1.41
CA LEU A 277 -1.77 -10.88 -2.36
C LEU A 277 -0.38 -10.23 -2.48
N ALA A 278 0.30 -9.96 -1.37
CA ALA A 278 1.64 -9.39 -1.37
C ALA A 278 2.65 -10.30 -2.11
N ARG A 279 2.57 -11.61 -1.89
CA ARG A 279 3.40 -12.61 -2.59
C ARG A 279 3.12 -12.67 -4.09
N LEU A 280 1.87 -12.57 -4.52
CA LEU A 280 1.50 -12.49 -5.94
C LEU A 280 2.05 -11.22 -6.60
N ILE A 281 1.95 -10.07 -5.94
CA ILE A 281 2.51 -8.81 -6.45
C ILE A 281 4.04 -8.90 -6.54
N ILE A 282 4.73 -9.38 -5.50
CA ILE A 282 6.19 -9.58 -5.53
C ILE A 282 6.57 -10.52 -6.68
N HIS A 283 5.84 -11.62 -6.85
CA HIS A 283 6.08 -12.56 -7.95
C HIS A 283 5.97 -11.89 -9.31
N ARG A 284 4.93 -11.07 -9.54
CA ARG A 284 4.79 -10.36 -10.81
C ARG A 284 5.92 -9.35 -11.04
N TYR A 285 6.30 -8.58 -10.02
CA TYR A 285 7.45 -7.69 -10.11
C TYR A 285 8.76 -8.45 -10.40
N ALA A 286 8.91 -9.68 -9.87
CA ALA A 286 10.08 -10.51 -10.14
C ALA A 286 10.09 -11.08 -11.57
N GLN A 287 8.94 -11.47 -12.12
CA GLN A 287 8.84 -11.86 -13.54
C GLN A 287 9.22 -10.72 -14.50
N LEU A 288 9.00 -9.48 -14.08
CA LEU A 288 9.35 -8.28 -14.84
C LEU A 288 10.81 -7.82 -14.61
N GLY A 289 11.57 -8.51 -13.75
CA GLY A 289 12.95 -8.14 -13.41
C GLY A 289 13.07 -6.87 -12.57
N LEU A 290 11.99 -6.42 -11.93
CA LEU A 290 11.97 -5.21 -11.10
C LEU A 290 12.35 -5.49 -9.64
N LEU A 291 11.86 -6.60 -9.09
CA LEU A 291 12.20 -7.08 -7.74
C LEU A 291 12.79 -8.50 -7.78
N THR A 292 13.51 -8.90 -6.75
CA THR A 292 13.88 -10.29 -6.49
C THR A 292 12.66 -11.06 -6.00
N SER A 293 12.75 -12.39 -5.95
CA SER A 293 11.69 -13.23 -5.36
C SER A 293 11.43 -12.96 -3.88
N ALA A 294 12.39 -12.35 -3.18
CA ALA A 294 12.26 -11.88 -1.79
C ALA A 294 11.69 -10.44 -1.69
N GLY A 295 11.42 -9.79 -2.81
CA GLY A 295 10.82 -8.45 -2.86
C GLY A 295 11.80 -7.29 -2.70
N PHE A 296 13.10 -7.49 -2.95
CA PHE A 296 14.13 -6.42 -2.98
C PHE A 296 14.35 -5.92 -4.41
N PRO A 297 14.73 -4.65 -4.65
CA PRO A 297 15.06 -4.17 -6.00
C PRO A 297 16.15 -5.01 -6.68
N VAL A 298 16.01 -5.33 -7.97
CA VAL A 298 17.06 -6.02 -8.76
C VAL A 298 18.15 -5.04 -9.18
N VAL A 299 17.75 -3.85 -9.59
CA VAL A 299 18.65 -2.72 -9.86
C VAL A 299 18.38 -1.68 -8.78
N GLU A 300 19.35 -1.48 -7.89
CA GLU A 300 19.29 -0.39 -6.92
C GLU A 300 19.61 0.92 -7.65
N MET A 301 18.61 1.78 -7.79
CA MET A 301 18.80 3.15 -8.28
C MET A 301 19.46 3.99 -7.19
N GLY A 302 20.73 3.74 -6.90
CA GLY A 302 21.67 4.77 -6.45
C GLY A 302 21.95 4.94 -4.95
N VAL A 303 21.94 3.91 -4.09
CA VAL A 303 22.87 3.74 -2.92
C VAL A 303 22.47 2.52 -2.09
N MET A 304 23.47 1.67 -1.78
CA MET A 304 23.37 0.59 -0.79
C MET A 304 23.05 1.17 0.59
N VAL A 305 21.99 0.66 1.23
CA VAL A 305 22.04 0.49 2.68
C VAL A 305 22.39 -0.97 2.89
N GLU A 306 23.62 -1.24 3.34
CA GLU A 306 23.92 -2.52 3.98
C GLU A 306 22.77 -2.78 4.95
N VAL A 307 22.04 -3.88 4.78
CA VAL A 307 21.25 -4.43 5.88
C VAL A 307 22.25 -5.33 6.61
N PRO A 308 22.92 -4.88 7.69
CA PRO A 308 23.65 -5.83 8.49
C PRO A 308 22.60 -6.73 9.12
N GLY A 309 22.79 -8.03 8.96
CA GLY A 309 22.06 -9.01 9.73
C GLY A 309 22.08 -8.62 11.22
N ASP A 310 20.89 -8.65 11.80
CA ASP A 310 20.65 -9.29 13.09
C ASP A 310 21.83 -9.24 14.06
N THR A 311 22.08 -8.07 14.63
CA THR A 311 22.75 -7.96 15.91
C THR A 311 22.11 -6.85 16.71
N SER A 312 21.48 -7.26 17.81
CA SER A 312 21.41 -6.51 19.06
C SER A 312 22.40 -5.34 19.14
N ASN A 313 21.95 -4.16 19.55
CA ASN A 313 22.63 -3.28 20.51
C ASN A 313 21.73 -2.06 20.76
N VAL A 314 21.18 -1.89 21.97
CA VAL A 314 21.88 -1.44 23.18
C VAL A 314 22.49 -0.05 22.96
N LEU A 315 21.93 0.92 23.66
CA LEU A 315 22.36 2.32 23.73
C LEU A 315 23.80 2.42 24.25
N PRO A 316 24.64 3.34 23.75
CA PRO A 316 25.83 3.74 24.48
C PRO A 316 25.42 4.61 25.68
N VAL A 317 25.80 4.15 26.87
CA VAL A 317 25.91 4.93 28.09
C VAL A 317 26.95 6.02 27.87
N ALA A 318 26.61 7.27 28.13
CA ALA A 318 27.59 8.36 28.20
C ALA A 318 28.22 8.39 29.60
N ALA A 319 29.55 8.46 29.62
CA ALA A 319 30.38 8.73 30.79
C ALA A 319 30.20 10.17 31.31
#